data_AF-Q1K0W0-F1
#
_entry.id   AF-Q1K0W0-F1
#
_cell.length_a   1.000
_cell.length_b   1.000
_cell.length_c   1.000
_cell.angle_alpha   90.00
_cell.angle_beta   90.00
_cell.angle_gamma   90.00
#
_symmetry.space_group_name_H-M   'P 1'
#
loop_
_entity.id
_entity.type
_entity.pdbx_description
1 polymer ?
#
loop_
_entity_poly.entity_id
_entity_poly.type
_entity_poly.pdbx_seq_one_letter_code
_entity_poly.pdbx_strand_id
1 'polypeptide(L)'
;MKTKLLLSVLFMALLATSALAADTYEYTGKGTVTFNHKMHGEKMECSSCHTTQPPQKIAITGKKEGHALCLDCHKKEQKKGNKAAPKSCSQCHKK
;
A
#
# COMPACT_ATOMS: atom_id res chain seq x y z
N MET A 1 -25.23 -30.00 -31.78
CA MET A 1 -25.37 -29.26 -30.49
C MET A 1 -24.17 -29.37 -29.56
N LYS A 2 -23.27 -30.38 -29.68
CA LYS A 2 -22.16 -30.61 -28.74
C LYS A 2 -20.93 -29.70 -28.94
N THR A 3 -20.71 -29.18 -30.15
CA THR A 3 -19.56 -28.30 -30.47
C THR A 3 -19.77 -26.82 -30.11
N LYS A 4 -21.02 -26.35 -29.96
CA LYS A 4 -21.32 -24.97 -29.56
C LYS A 4 -21.21 -24.74 -28.04
N LEU A 5 -21.34 -25.80 -27.23
CA LEU A 5 -21.21 -25.72 -25.76
C LEU A 5 -19.75 -25.60 -25.28
N LEU A 6 -18.79 -26.12 -26.04
CA LEU A 6 -17.38 -26.07 -25.64
C LEU A 6 -16.72 -24.70 -25.89
N LEU A 7 -17.26 -23.92 -26.82
CA LEU A 7 -16.79 -22.56 -27.11
C LEU A 7 -17.36 -21.51 -26.15
N SER A 8 -18.51 -21.76 -25.51
CA SER A 8 -19.14 -20.80 -24.58
C SER A 8 -18.59 -20.86 -23.16
N VAL A 9 -17.92 -21.94 -22.76
CA VAL A 9 -17.36 -22.09 -21.40
C VAL A 9 -15.94 -21.53 -21.29
N LEU A 10 -15.21 -21.45 -22.40
CA LEU A 10 -13.83 -20.95 -22.40
C LEU A 10 -13.72 -19.41 -22.41
N PHE A 11 -14.81 -18.69 -22.73
CA PHE A 11 -14.80 -17.22 -22.81
C PHE A 11 -15.12 -16.51 -21.48
N MET A 12 -15.58 -17.23 -20.46
CA MET A 12 -16.03 -16.65 -19.19
C MET A 12 -14.96 -16.64 -18.09
N ALA A 13 -13.76 -17.17 -18.35
CA ALA A 13 -12.71 -17.32 -17.34
C ALA A 13 -11.72 -16.14 -17.26
N LEU A 14 -11.93 -15.06 -18.03
CA LEU A 14 -10.95 -13.98 -18.18
C LEU A 14 -11.29 -12.65 -17.46
N LEU A 15 -12.25 -12.63 -16.53
CA LEU A 15 -12.72 -11.37 -15.89
C LEU A 15 -12.56 -11.28 -14.37
N ALA A 16 -11.57 -11.96 -13.79
CA ALA A 16 -11.25 -11.75 -12.38
C ALA A 16 -9.74 -11.69 -12.12
N THR A 17 -9.01 -10.89 -12.89
CA THR A 17 -7.77 -10.30 -12.36
C THR A 17 -8.16 -9.17 -11.42
N SER A 18 -8.71 -9.51 -10.25
CA SER A 18 -8.69 -8.59 -9.12
C SER A 18 -7.21 -8.27 -8.89
N ALA A 19 -6.80 -7.04 -9.15
CA ALA A 19 -5.45 -6.58 -8.87
C ALA A 19 -5.17 -6.83 -7.39
N LEU A 20 -4.43 -7.90 -7.08
CA LEU A 20 -3.96 -8.17 -5.75
C LEU A 20 -3.01 -7.02 -5.40
N ALA A 21 -3.45 -6.12 -4.52
CA ALA A 21 -2.57 -5.09 -3.99
C ALA A 21 -1.42 -5.78 -3.25
N ALA A 22 -0.17 -5.42 -3.57
CA ALA A 22 0.98 -6.02 -2.90
C ALA A 22 0.95 -5.72 -1.39
N ASP A 23 1.15 -6.77 -0.57
CA ASP A 23 1.18 -6.65 0.89
C ASP A 23 2.33 -5.77 1.38
N THR A 24 3.41 -5.68 0.60
CA THR A 24 4.56 -4.83 0.89
C THR A 24 4.97 -3.99 -0.31
N TYR A 25 5.47 -2.79 -0.03
CA TYR A 25 6.09 -1.90 -1.01
C TYR A 25 7.44 -1.44 -0.51
N GLU A 26 8.43 -1.42 -1.39
CA GLU A 26 9.75 -0.89 -1.08
C GLU A 26 9.98 0.43 -1.80
N TYR A 27 10.56 1.38 -1.07
CA TYR A 27 11.01 2.65 -1.59
C TYR A 27 12.51 2.75 -1.38
N THR A 28 13.25 2.94 -2.47
CA THR A 28 14.70 3.08 -2.45
C THR A 28 15.09 4.56 -2.52
N GLY A 29 16.25 4.89 -1.95
CA GLY A 29 16.76 6.25 -1.87
C GLY A 29 17.90 6.32 -0.86
N LYS A 30 17.73 7.08 0.23
CA LYS A 30 18.64 7.04 1.38
C LYS A 30 18.47 5.73 2.15
N GLY A 31 18.84 4.59 1.59
CA GLY A 31 18.48 3.25 2.11
C GLY A 31 17.10 2.78 1.63
N THR A 32 16.65 1.63 2.14
CA THR A 32 15.38 0.99 1.80
C THR A 32 14.34 1.24 2.88
N VAL A 33 13.17 1.72 2.47
CA VAL A 33 11.99 1.85 3.33
C VAL A 33 10.97 0.81 2.88
N THR A 34 10.62 -0.12 3.77
CA THR A 34 9.57 -1.11 3.52
C THR A 34 8.26 -0.65 4.15
N PHE A 35 7.24 -0.47 3.33
CA PHE A 35 5.87 -0.27 3.77
C PHE A 35 5.13 -1.60 3.78
N ASN A 36 4.42 -1.89 4.87
CA ASN A 36 3.63 -3.11 5.04
C ASN A 36 2.14 -2.73 5.14
N HIS A 37 1.36 -3.05 4.11
CA HIS A 37 -0.08 -2.76 4.04
C HIS A 37 -0.84 -3.46 5.17
N LYS A 38 -0.53 -4.73 5.45
CA LYS A 38 -1.20 -5.52 6.49
C LYS A 38 -1.05 -4.88 7.88
N MET A 39 0.17 -4.48 8.24
CA MET A 39 0.45 -3.83 9.53
C MET A 39 -0.34 -2.52 9.69
N HIS A 40 -0.45 -1.71 8.64
CA HIS A 40 -1.21 -0.48 8.70
C HIS A 40 -2.72 -0.76 8.70
N GLY A 41 -3.21 -1.62 7.82
CA GLY A 41 -4.62 -1.98 7.71
C GLY A 41 -5.21 -2.63 8.98
N GLU A 42 -4.40 -3.30 9.78
CA GLU A 42 -4.82 -3.82 11.10
C GLU A 42 -4.99 -2.73 12.18
N LYS A 43 -4.51 -1.52 11.93
CA LYS A 43 -4.46 -0.41 12.90
C LYS A 43 -5.23 0.84 12.46
N MET A 44 -5.58 0.96 11.17
CA MET A 44 -6.27 2.11 10.61
C MET A 44 -7.05 1.76 9.34
N GLU A 45 -8.08 2.57 9.06
CA GLU A 45 -8.92 2.43 7.87
C GLU A 45 -8.15 2.74 6.58
N CYS A 46 -8.53 2.07 5.48
CA CYS A 46 -7.92 2.27 4.16
C CYS A 46 -8.00 3.73 3.69
N SER A 47 -9.10 4.42 4.05
CA SER A 47 -9.37 5.81 3.72
C SER A 47 -8.39 6.80 4.36
N SER A 48 -7.64 6.36 5.37
CA SER A 48 -6.59 7.18 6.01
C SER A 48 -5.45 7.53 5.05
N CYS A 49 -5.25 6.72 4.00
CA CYS A 49 -4.28 6.98 2.93
C CYS A 49 -4.94 7.08 1.55
N HIS A 50 -5.94 6.24 1.27
CA HIS A 50 -6.64 6.20 -0.02
C HIS A 50 -7.96 6.94 0.07
N THR A 51 -7.94 8.22 -0.29
CA THR A 51 -9.13 9.10 -0.22
C THR A 51 -10.12 8.90 -1.37
N THR A 52 -9.79 8.06 -2.35
CA THR A 52 -10.61 7.78 -3.53
C THR A 52 -10.94 6.29 -3.66
N GLN A 53 -12.08 5.99 -4.27
CA GLN A 53 -12.48 4.63 -4.62
C GLN A 53 -12.56 4.48 -6.16
N PRO A 54 -11.98 3.43 -6.76
CA PRO A 54 -11.16 2.39 -6.11
C PRO A 54 -9.78 2.93 -5.65
N PRO A 55 -9.15 2.32 -4.63
CA PRO A 55 -7.82 2.74 -4.16
C PRO A 55 -6.80 2.72 -5.30
N GLN A 56 -6.07 3.83 -5.45
CA GLN A 56 -5.00 3.96 -6.43
C GLN A 56 -3.63 3.94 -5.75
N LYS A 57 -2.61 3.52 -6.50
CA LYS A 57 -1.22 3.61 -6.04
C LYS A 57 -0.88 5.08 -5.72
N ILE A 58 -0.40 5.33 -4.51
CA ILE A 58 0.05 6.66 -4.11
C ILE A 58 1.44 6.88 -4.71
N ALA A 59 1.58 7.93 -5.51
CA ALA A 59 2.86 8.28 -6.12
C ALA A 59 3.80 8.90 -5.07
N ILE A 60 4.90 8.21 -4.77
CA ILE A 60 6.00 8.73 -3.96
C ILE A 60 7.22 8.81 -4.87
N THR A 61 7.49 10.02 -5.37
CA THR A 61 8.61 10.29 -6.28
C THR A 61 9.85 10.83 -5.56
N GLY A 62 9.74 11.15 -4.26
CA GLY A 62 10.85 11.70 -3.52
C GLY A 62 10.60 11.89 -2.03
N LYS A 63 11.58 12.57 -1.40
CA LYS A 63 11.61 12.84 0.04
C LYS A 63 10.38 13.61 0.52
N LYS A 64 9.93 14.62 -0.25
CA LYS A 64 8.85 15.51 0.17
C LYS A 64 7.55 14.73 0.32
N GLU A 65 7.20 13.95 -0.70
CA GLU A 65 5.97 13.16 -0.76
C GLU A 65 6.02 12.05 0.31
N GLY A 66 7.13 11.32 0.40
CA GLY A 66 7.29 10.24 1.38
C GLY A 66 7.29 10.73 2.82
N HIS A 67 7.93 11.87 3.12
CA HIS A 67 7.91 12.42 4.48
C HIS A 67 6.55 13.03 4.84
N ALA A 68 5.87 13.67 3.89
CA ALA A 68 4.54 14.21 4.14
C ALA A 68 3.51 13.11 4.39
N LEU A 69 3.60 11.98 3.67
CA LEU A 69 2.68 10.86 3.85
C LEU A 69 3.01 10.04 5.10
N CYS A 70 4.25 9.54 5.20
CA CYS A 70 4.62 8.56 6.20
C CYS A 70 5.04 9.24 7.52
N LEU A 71 6.02 10.13 7.46
CA LEU A 71 6.65 10.70 8.64
C LEU A 71 5.72 11.65 9.40
N ASP A 72 4.93 12.46 8.71
CA ASP A 72 4.02 13.40 9.38
C ASP A 72 2.87 12.67 10.09
N CYS A 73 2.37 11.56 9.53
CA CYS A 73 1.43 10.69 10.23
C CYS A 73 2.09 10.09 11.49
N HIS A 74 3.28 9.49 11.36
CA HIS A 74 3.97 8.91 12.51
C HIS A 74 4.31 9.92 13.60
N LYS A 75 4.67 11.16 13.25
CA LYS A 75 4.85 12.25 14.23
C LYS A 75 3.55 12.55 14.98
N LYS A 76 2.41 12.57 14.30
CA LYS A 76 1.09 12.77 14.94
C LYS A 76 0.77 11.59 15.87
N GLU A 77 1.02 10.36 15.44
CA GLU A 77 0.80 9.17 16.26
C GLU A 77 1.67 9.14 17.52
N GLN A 78 2.94 9.54 17.41
CA GLN A 78 3.78 9.71 18.59
C GLN A 78 3.25 10.77 19.56
N LYS A 79 2.72 11.89 19.06
CA LYS A 79 2.09 12.91 19.90
C LYS A 79 0.85 12.40 20.62
N LYS A 80 0.14 11.42 20.03
CA LYS A 80 -0.98 10.70 20.66
C LYS A 80 -0.54 9.58 21.61
N GLY A 81 0.76 9.37 21.79
CA GLY A 81 1.31 8.37 22.70
C GLY A 81 1.71 7.05 22.04
N ASN A 82 1.50 6.87 20.73
CA ASN A 82 1.96 5.69 20.00
C ASN A 82 3.47 5.74 19.75
N LYS A 83 4.25 5.27 20.72
CA LYS A 83 5.73 5.23 20.65
C LYS A 83 6.27 4.27 19.60
N ALA A 84 5.45 3.35 19.08
CA ALA A 84 5.87 2.41 18.05
C ALA A 84 5.96 3.06 16.66
N ALA A 85 5.30 4.20 16.44
CA ALA A 85 5.37 4.93 15.18
C ALA A 85 6.80 5.46 14.92
N PRO A 86 7.48 5.04 13.84
CA PRO A 86 8.87 5.43 13.60
C PRO A 86 8.98 6.88 13.11
N LYS A 87 9.90 7.66 13.69
CA LYS A 87 10.12 9.08 13.34
C LYS A 87 11.57 9.46 13.05
N SER A 88 12.52 8.60 13.42
CA SER A 88 13.94 8.85 13.15
C SER A 88 14.33 8.24 11.80
N CYS A 89 15.38 8.82 11.19
CA CYS A 89 15.80 8.45 9.83
C CYS A 89 16.03 6.94 9.69
N SER A 90 16.79 6.34 10.61
CA SER A 90 17.19 4.92 10.57
C SER A 90 16.08 3.95 10.96
N GLN A 91 14.98 4.43 11.55
CA GLN A 91 13.84 3.57 11.85
C GLN A 91 13.11 3.17 10.57
N CYS A 92 13.04 4.07 9.57
CA CYS A 92 12.45 3.79 8.26
C CYS A 92 13.50 3.36 7.23
N HIS A 93 14.61 4.10 7.14
CA HIS A 93 15.64 3.90 6.12
C HIS A 93 16.67 2.86 6.56
N LYS A 94 16.42 1.59 6.23
CA LYS A 94 17.36 0.49 6.49
C LYS A 94 18.46 0.46 5.44
N LYS A 95 19.67 0.08 5.85
CA LYS A 95 20.80 -0.15 4.94
C LYS A 95 20.72 -1.57 4.40
#